data_AF-A0A1V6ECK0-F1
#
_entry.id   AF-A0A1V6ECK0-F1
#
_cell.length_a   1.000
_cell.length_b   1.000
_cell.length_c   1.000
_cell.angle_alpha   90.00
_cell.angle_beta   90.00
_cell.angle_gamma   90.00
#
_symmetry.space_group_name_H-M   'P 1'
#
loop_
_entity.id
_entity.type
_entity.pdbx_description
1 polymer ?
#
loop_
_entity_poly.entity_id
_entity_poly.type
_entity_poly.pdbx_seq_one_letter_code
_entity_poly.pdbx_strand_id
1 'polypeptide(L)'
;MLGAVYLDAGYGVAQALVRRLFDGVEIKATMQAAAKDPKTGLQEWLQARKMRLPAYRVVETQGAAHQQTFDVECEIAELGLSERGIGGSRRAGEQAAAAAVLEILKTRNPR
;
A
#
# COMPACT_ATOMS: atom_id res chain seq x y z
N MET A 1 -14.27 9.37 -18.93
CA MET A 1 -12.90 9.89 -19.09
C MET A 1 -12.52 10.66 -17.84
N LEU A 2 -11.67 10.06 -17.00
CA LEU A 2 -10.72 10.76 -16.12
C LEU A 2 -9.40 9.97 -16.19
N GLY A 3 -8.90 9.86 -17.42
CA GLY A 3 -7.49 9.65 -17.65
C GLY A 3 -6.87 11.04 -17.70
N ALA A 4 -6.22 11.46 -16.64
CA ALA A 4 -5.38 12.65 -16.64
C ALA A 4 -4.37 12.52 -15.51
N VAL A 5 -3.10 12.42 -15.91
CA VAL A 5 -1.91 12.64 -15.10
C VAL A 5 -1.64 11.56 -14.04
N TYR A 6 -1.12 10.42 -14.50
CA TYR A 6 -0.18 9.63 -13.71
C TYR A 6 1.20 9.72 -14.35
N LEU A 7 1.65 10.97 -14.52
CA LEU A 7 3.01 11.29 -14.92
C LEU A 7 3.95 11.03 -13.73
N ASP A 8 4.75 9.99 -13.93
CA ASP A 8 6.19 9.96 -13.68
C ASP A 8 6.70 10.42 -12.29
N ALA A 9 6.96 9.43 -11.43
CA ALA A 9 8.07 9.47 -10.47
C ALA A 9 8.35 8.07 -9.89
N GLY A 10 9.34 7.38 -10.46
CA GLY A 10 10.24 6.50 -9.70
C GLY A 10 9.77 5.07 -9.41
N TYR A 11 9.40 4.30 -10.43
CA TYR A 11 9.03 2.88 -10.29
C TYR A 11 10.20 1.93 -9.94
N GLY A 12 11.45 2.41 -9.95
CA GLY A 12 12.65 1.58 -9.71
C GLY A 12 13.00 1.35 -8.23
N VAL A 13 12.82 2.36 -7.37
CA VAL A 13 13.27 2.29 -5.96
C VAL A 13 12.22 1.63 -5.06
N ALA A 14 10.93 1.76 -5.41
CA ALA A 14 9.83 1.14 -4.68
C ALA A 14 9.94 -0.40 -4.64
N GLN A 15 10.48 -1.03 -5.69
CA GLN A 15 10.62 -2.48 -5.74
C GLN A 15 11.64 -3.02 -4.73
N ALA A 16 12.72 -2.28 -4.46
CA ALA A 16 13.74 -2.67 -3.49
C ALA A 16 13.22 -2.56 -2.04
N LEU A 17 12.38 -1.56 -1.76
CA LEU A 17 11.77 -1.37 -0.45
C LEU A 17 10.68 -2.40 -0.16
N VAL A 18 9.86 -2.71 -1.18
CA VAL A 18 8.89 -3.81 -1.15
C VAL A 18 9.60 -5.13 -0.84
N ARG A 19 10.70 -5.45 -1.55
CA ARG A 19 11.49 -6.67 -1.25
C ARG A 19 11.99 -6.71 0.19
N ARG A 20 12.46 -5.59 0.74
CA ARG A 20 12.96 -5.50 2.12
C ARG A 20 11.87 -5.66 3.20
N LEU A 21 10.62 -5.29 2.88
CA LEU A 21 9.45 -5.55 3.75
C LEU A 21 8.97 -7.00 3.66
N PHE A 22 9.35 -7.74 2.61
CA PHE A 22 8.94 -9.13 2.37
C PHE A 22 10.04 -10.18 2.65
N ASP A 23 11.26 -9.79 3.02
CA ASP A 23 12.39 -10.72 3.29
C ASP A 23 12.18 -11.65 4.52
N GLY A 24 11.07 -11.50 5.25
CA GLY A 24 10.72 -12.34 6.41
C GLY A 24 9.45 -13.19 6.24
N VAL A 25 8.75 -13.10 5.11
CA VAL A 25 7.52 -13.86 4.86
C VAL A 25 7.79 -14.79 3.69
N GLU A 26 7.81 -16.10 3.94
CA GLU A 26 7.82 -17.12 2.89
C GLU A 26 6.52 -17.03 2.07
N ILE A 27 6.48 -16.10 1.13
CA ILE A 27 5.42 -16.03 0.13
C ILE A 27 5.73 -17.14 -0.87
N LYS A 28 5.06 -18.29 -0.69
CA LYS A 28 4.95 -19.31 -1.74
C LYS A 28 4.56 -18.60 -3.03
N ALA A 29 5.51 -18.59 -3.97
CA ALA A 29 5.43 -17.98 -5.28
C ALA A 29 4.39 -18.71 -6.14
N THR A 30 3.12 -18.53 -5.83
CA THR A 30 2.02 -19.01 -6.66
C THR A 30 1.20 -17.79 -7.05
N MET A 31 1.32 -17.44 -8.33
CA MET A 31 0.55 -16.43 -9.06
C MET A 31 1.12 -15.01 -9.05
N GLN A 32 2.18 -14.82 -9.84
CA GLN A 32 2.48 -13.55 -10.54
C GLN A 32 1.41 -13.23 -11.61
N ALA A 33 0.12 -13.38 -11.27
CA ALA A 33 -0.96 -12.88 -12.10
C ALA A 33 -1.05 -11.38 -11.84
N ALA A 34 -0.36 -10.58 -12.65
CA ALA A 34 -0.48 -9.12 -12.75
C ALA A 34 -1.09 -8.47 -11.49
N ALA A 35 -0.34 -8.49 -10.39
CA ALA A 35 -0.88 -8.07 -9.10
C ALA A 35 -1.37 -6.63 -9.23
N LYS A 36 -2.69 -6.43 -9.20
CA LYS A 36 -3.32 -5.11 -9.21
C LYS A 36 -2.65 -4.24 -8.15
N ASP A 37 -2.45 -2.96 -8.48
CA ASP A 37 -1.93 -1.96 -7.55
C ASP A 37 -2.64 -2.07 -6.18
N PRO A 38 -1.90 -2.14 -5.05
CA PRO A 38 -2.49 -2.41 -3.74
C PRO A 38 -3.60 -1.43 -3.34
N LYS A 39 -3.50 -0.15 -3.72
CA LYS A 39 -4.52 0.86 -3.41
C LYS A 39 -5.80 0.58 -4.19
N THR A 40 -5.66 0.20 -5.47
CA THR A 40 -6.80 -0.20 -6.30
C THR A 40 -7.44 -1.48 -5.74
N GLY A 41 -6.64 -2.48 -5.37
CA GLY A 41 -7.14 -3.73 -4.80
C GLY A 41 -7.86 -3.53 -3.47
N LEU A 42 -7.34 -2.68 -2.59
CA LEU A 42 -7.97 -2.33 -1.33
C LEU A 42 -9.28 -1.56 -1.54
N GLN A 43 -9.29 -0.58 -2.45
CA GLN A 43 -10.49 0.15 -2.82
C GLN A 43 -11.59 -0.80 -3.33
N GLU A 44 -11.28 -1.67 -4.28
CA GLU A 44 -12.25 -2.65 -4.81
C GLU A 44 -12.78 -3.56 -3.71
N TRP A 45 -11.92 -4.02 -2.79
CA TRP A 45 -12.31 -4.89 -1.68
C TRP A 45 -13.32 -4.22 -0.74
N LEU A 46 -13.10 -2.95 -0.42
CA LEU A 46 -13.97 -2.15 0.46
C LEU A 46 -15.28 -1.78 -0.24
N GLN A 47 -15.21 -1.32 -1.48
CA GLN A 47 -16.38 -0.97 -2.28
C GLN A 47 -17.31 -2.17 -2.49
N ALA A 48 -16.76 -3.36 -2.74
CA ALA A 48 -17.55 -4.60 -2.83
C ALA A 48 -18.33 -4.92 -1.53
N ARG A 49 -17.91 -4.36 -0.39
CA ARG A 49 -18.54 -4.50 0.93
C ARG A 49 -19.34 -3.26 1.35
N LYS A 50 -19.55 -2.31 0.44
CA LYS A 50 -20.22 -1.02 0.71
C LYS A 50 -19.57 -0.23 1.86
N MET A 51 -18.27 -0.44 2.05
CA MET A 51 -17.46 0.29 3.04
C MET A 51 -16.90 1.57 2.44
N ARG A 52 -16.58 2.52 3.31
CA ARG A 52 -15.87 3.76 2.98
C ARG A 52 -14.45 3.46 2.47
N LEU A 53 -13.93 4.38 1.67
CA LEU A 53 -12.57 4.32 1.15
C LEU A 53 -11.53 4.50 2.29
N PRO A 54 -10.32 3.95 2.13
CA PRO A 54 -9.25 4.09 3.12
C PRO A 54 -8.81 5.55 3.27
N ALA A 55 -8.53 5.97 4.49
CA ALA A 55 -7.86 7.24 4.77
C ALA A 55 -6.35 7.04 4.82
N TYR A 56 -5.58 7.99 4.28
CA TYR A 56 -4.11 7.96 4.33
C TYR A 56 -3.56 9.22 4.98
N ARG A 57 -2.58 9.06 5.88
CA ARG A 57 -1.86 10.17 6.50
C ARG A 57 -0.37 9.89 6.60
N VAL A 58 0.46 10.88 6.31
CA VAL A 58 1.89 10.82 6.63
C VAL A 58 2.01 11.01 8.14
N VAL A 59 2.51 10.00 8.84
CA VAL A 59 2.72 10.05 10.29
C VAL A 59 4.13 10.52 10.62
N GLU A 60 5.10 10.24 9.75
CA GLU A 60 6.48 10.66 9.94
C GLU A 60 7.18 10.88 8.59
N THR A 61 8.20 11.73 8.61
CA THR A 61 9.09 11.96 7.48
C THR A 61 10.50 12.02 8.01
N GLN A 62 11.38 11.17 7.48
CA GLN A 62 12.73 10.96 8.00
C GLN A 62 13.76 11.11 6.88
N GLY A 63 15.02 11.36 7.25
CA GLY A 63 16.14 11.44 6.31
C GLY A 63 16.40 12.83 5.72
N ALA A 64 17.54 12.97 5.04
CA ALA A 64 17.88 14.19 4.32
C ALA A 64 17.00 14.34 3.07
N ALA A 65 16.84 15.57 2.56
CA ALA A 65 15.92 15.86 1.44
C ALA A 65 16.11 14.95 0.20
N HIS A 66 17.34 14.48 -0.07
CA HIS A 66 17.66 13.60 -1.21
C HIS A 66 17.56 12.08 -0.88
N GLN A 67 17.29 11.73 0.38
CA GLN A 67 17.13 10.36 0.90
C GLN A 67 15.95 10.29 1.87
N GLN A 68 14.90 11.06 1.58
CA GLN A 68 13.77 11.20 2.47
C GLN A 68 12.87 9.96 2.38
N THR A 69 12.42 9.47 3.54
CA THR A 69 11.40 8.43 3.65
C THR A 69 10.15 9.00 4.30
N PHE A 70 9.01 8.40 3.95
CA PHE A 70 7.69 8.81 4.40
C PHE A 70 7.03 7.60 5.04
N ASP A 71 6.76 7.66 6.34
CA ASP A 71 5.90 6.70 7.04
C ASP A 71 4.45 7.16 6.86
N VAL A 72 3.64 6.31 6.23
CA VAL A 72 2.25 6.57 5.90
C VAL A 72 1.39 5.52 6.56
N GLU A 73 0.33 5.97 7.24
CA GLU A 73 -0.69 5.10 7.78
C GLU A 73 -1.91 5.05 6.85
N CYS A 74 -2.45 3.84 6.66
CA CYS A 74 -3.69 3.55 5.96
C CYS A 74 -4.73 3.08 6.99
N GLU A 75 -5.86 3.78 7.09
CA GLU A 75 -6.91 3.53 8.08
C GLU A 75 -8.23 3.15 7.40
N ILE A 76 -8.85 2.07 7.88
CA ILE A 76 -10.22 1.65 7.59
C ILE A 76 -11.07 1.86 8.86
N ALA A 77 -11.64 3.06 8.99
CA ALA A 77 -12.38 3.46 10.19
C ALA A 77 -13.52 2.49 10.56
N GLU A 78 -14.21 1.92 9.57
CA GLU A 78 -15.33 1.00 9.79
C GLU A 78 -14.90 -0.37 10.34
N LEU A 79 -13.62 -0.73 10.18
CA LEU A 79 -13.06 -1.96 10.71
C LEU A 79 -12.18 -1.73 11.95
N GLY A 80 -11.98 -0.47 12.36
CA GLY A 80 -10.99 -0.11 13.37
C GLY A 80 -9.60 -0.66 13.04
N LEU A 81 -9.27 -0.77 11.74
CA LEU A 81 -8.03 -1.36 11.24
C LEU A 81 -7.16 -0.25 10.65
N SER A 82 -5.90 -0.22 11.04
CA SER A 82 -4.91 0.67 10.46
C SER A 82 -3.56 -0.02 10.36
N GLU A 83 -2.87 0.15 9.23
CA GLU A 83 -1.50 -0.33 9.05
C GLU A 83 -0.61 0.76 8.48
N ARG A 84 0.69 0.61 8.67
CA ARG A 84 1.70 1.56 8.20
C ARG A 84 2.52 1.02 7.05
N GLY A 85 3.06 1.94 6.26
CA GLY A 85 3.91 1.64 5.12
C GLY A 85 4.89 2.78 4.88
N ILE A 86 6.15 2.42 4.73
CA ILE A 86 7.23 3.36 4.45
C ILE A 86 7.50 3.40 2.96
N GLY A 87 7.81 4.58 2.42
CA GLY A 87 8.22 4.76 1.03
C GLY A 87 9.21 5.90 0.84
N GLY A 88 10.01 5.85 -0.24
CA GLY A 88 10.86 6.99 -0.66
C GLY A 88 10.05 8.18 -1.22
N SER A 89 8.74 8.02 -1.31
CA SER A 89 7.78 9.09 -1.59
C SER A 89 6.50 8.81 -0.81
N ARG A 90 5.68 9.84 -0.57
CA ARG A 90 4.35 9.66 0.06
C ARG A 90 3.52 8.59 -0.65
N ARG A 91 3.50 8.61 -1.99
CA ARG A 91 2.74 7.64 -2.78
C ARG A 91 3.25 6.21 -2.60
N ALA A 92 4.57 6.02 -2.50
CA ALA A 92 5.15 4.70 -2.23
C ALA A 92 4.76 4.21 -0.83
N GLY A 93 4.75 5.09 0.18
CA GLY A 93 4.27 4.78 1.52
C GLY A 93 2.79 4.39 1.53
N GLU A 94 1.94 5.13 0.80
CA GLU A 94 0.51 4.79 0.64
C GLU A 94 0.30 3.41 0.01
N GLN A 95 1.08 3.04 -1.02
CA GLN A 95 1.01 1.71 -1.62
C GLN A 95 1.44 0.61 -0.64
N ALA A 96 2.52 0.84 0.11
CA ALA A 96 3.00 -0.11 1.13
C ALA A 96 1.96 -0.32 2.24
N ALA A 97 1.37 0.77 2.77
CA ALA A 97 0.36 0.72 3.81
C ALA A 97 -0.91 0.00 3.32
N ALA A 98 -1.34 0.28 2.08
CA ALA A 98 -2.49 -0.40 1.47
C ALA A 98 -2.25 -1.90 1.29
N ALA A 99 -1.03 -2.30 0.94
CA ALA A 99 -0.65 -3.71 0.81
C ALA A 99 -0.76 -4.44 2.15
N ALA A 100 -0.24 -3.85 3.23
CA ALA A 100 -0.32 -4.39 4.58
C ALA A 100 -1.78 -4.58 5.06
N VAL A 101 -2.62 -3.55 4.88
CA VAL A 101 -4.06 -3.68 5.19
C VAL A 101 -4.70 -4.81 4.38
N LEU A 102 -4.46 -4.86 3.07
CA LEU A 102 -5.08 -5.84 2.19
C LEU A 102 -4.66 -7.28 2.50
N GLU A 103 -3.43 -7.50 2.94
CA GLU A 103 -2.95 -8.80 3.42
C GLU A 103 -3.72 -9.26 4.65
N ILE A 104 -3.87 -8.38 5.66
CA ILE A 104 -4.66 -8.69 6.86
C ILE A 104 -6.10 -9.02 6.50
N LEU A 105 -6.72 -8.24 5.61
CA LEU A 105 -8.11 -8.46 5.18
C LEU A 105 -8.30 -9.78 4.44
N LYS A 106 -7.33 -10.20 3.62
CA LYS A 106 -7.35 -11.49 2.92
C LYS A 106 -7.14 -12.66 3.89
N THR A 107 -6.33 -12.50 4.92
CA THR A 107 -6.08 -13.53 5.93
C THR A 107 -7.25 -13.70 6.88
N ARG A 108 -7.93 -12.61 7.27
CA ARG A 108 -9.12 -12.65 8.16
C ARG A 108 -10.36 -13.20 7.46
N ASN A 109 -10.52 -12.91 6.17
CA ASN A 109 -11.63 -13.40 5.35
C ASN A 109 -11.08 -14.04 4.07
N PRO A 110 -10.56 -15.28 4.15
CA PRO A 110 -10.33 -16.06 2.95
C PRO A 110 -11.68 -16.22 2.23
N ARG A 111 -11.70 -15.92 0.94
CA ARG A 111 -12.90 -16.08 0.11
C ARG A 111 -13.44 -17.50 0.16
#